data_AF-A0A8C6MFM6-F1
#
_entry.id   AF-A0A8C6MFM6-F1
#
_cell.length_a   1.000
_cell.length_b   1.000
_cell.length_c   1.000
_cell.angle_alpha   90.00
_cell.angle_beta   90.00
_cell.angle_gamma   90.00
#
_symmetry.space_group_name_H-M   'P 1'
#
loop_
_entity.id
_entity.type
_entity.pdbx_description
1 polymer ?
#
loop_
_entity_poly.entity_id
_entity_poly.type
_entity_poly.pdbx_seq_one_letter_code
_entity_poly.pdbx_strand_id
1 'polypeptide(L)'
;MFASATLVTPLGALSVLISAVLSSYLLGEVLNMVGKLGCFLCILGSILLVIHAPQEQEVTSLQEMTGKLLEPGFLVYAVAVLLLCVVLVLYFCPRSGRTNILIYISICSLLGAFTVSSVKGLAIAINTMVYDVSVLAHPLSWILLLTLIVSIVTQVNYLNKSLDTFNTLLVYPIYYVLFTSVVLSTSIILFQEWRGMSAVDIITTLSAFLVIVVGVAMLHLFKDLQVRVPSAVMSLSR
;
A
#
# COMPACT_ATOMS: atom_id res chain seq x y z
N MET A 1 8.51 19.30 7.89
CA MET A 1 7.23 18.65 8.23
C MET A 1 7.01 17.55 7.21
N PHE A 2 7.36 16.30 7.56
CA PHE A 2 7.12 15.17 6.67
C PHE A 2 5.68 14.69 6.85
N ALA A 3 5.04 14.37 5.74
CA ALA A 3 3.81 13.60 5.79
C ALA A 3 4.14 12.18 6.28
N SER A 4 3.58 11.78 7.41
CA SER A 4 3.69 10.41 7.95
C SER A 4 3.28 9.37 6.90
N ALA A 5 3.75 8.11 7.01
CA ALA A 5 3.25 7.00 6.18
C ALA A 5 1.72 6.86 6.27
N THR A 6 1.14 7.30 7.38
CA THR A 6 -0.30 7.37 7.57
C THR A 6 -1.00 8.38 6.66
N LEU A 7 -0.27 9.32 6.06
CA LEU A 7 -0.76 10.19 4.97
C LEU A 7 -0.54 9.59 3.58
N VAL A 8 0.38 8.62 3.43
CA VAL A 8 0.59 7.88 2.17
C VAL A 8 -0.58 6.93 1.88
N THR A 9 -1.15 6.30 2.91
CA THR A 9 -2.33 5.43 2.80
C THR A 9 -3.60 6.14 2.26
N PRO A 10 -4.00 7.32 2.78
CA PRO A 10 -5.11 8.09 2.23
C PRO A 10 -4.75 8.72 0.89
N LEU A 11 -3.49 9.09 0.60
CA LEU A 11 -3.08 9.51 -0.75
C LEU A 11 -3.27 8.39 -1.79
N GLY A 12 -2.97 7.13 -1.43
CA GLY A 12 -3.26 5.98 -2.27
C GLY A 12 -4.77 5.80 -2.50
N ALA A 13 -5.59 5.86 -1.45
CA ALA A 13 -7.04 5.80 -1.58
C ALA A 13 -7.61 6.97 -2.41
N LEU A 14 -7.08 8.18 -2.22
CA LEU A 14 -7.43 9.38 -2.97
C LEU A 14 -7.01 9.27 -4.44
N SER A 15 -5.88 8.65 -4.76
CA SER A 15 -5.48 8.41 -6.16
C SER A 15 -6.48 7.49 -6.86
N VAL A 16 -6.96 6.43 -6.20
CA VAL A 16 -7.99 5.53 -6.73
C VAL A 16 -9.31 6.27 -6.94
N LEU A 17 -9.70 7.12 -5.99
CA LEU A 17 -10.85 8.02 -6.11
C LEU A 17 -10.74 8.99 -7.29
N ILE A 18 -9.60 9.69 -7.42
CA ILE A 18 -9.36 10.66 -8.49
C ILE A 18 -9.39 9.96 -9.84
N SER A 19 -8.77 8.79 -9.99
CA SER A 19 -8.84 8.00 -11.21
C SER A 19 -10.28 7.56 -11.54
N ALA A 20 -11.09 7.19 -10.55
CA ALA A 20 -12.49 6.83 -10.77
C ALA A 20 -13.33 8.04 -11.21
N VAL A 21 -13.12 9.21 -10.61
CA VAL A 21 -13.81 10.46 -10.97
C VAL A 21 -13.39 10.94 -12.36
N LEU A 22 -12.09 10.91 -12.68
CA LEU A 22 -11.59 11.26 -14.00
C LEU A 22 -12.12 10.29 -15.06
N SER A 23 -12.20 8.98 -14.77
CA SER A 23 -12.79 8.00 -15.70
C SER A 23 -14.25 8.33 -16.01
N SER A 24 -15.04 8.70 -14.99
CA SER A 24 -16.43 9.11 -15.18
C SER A 24 -16.57 10.39 -16.03
N TYR A 25 -15.68 11.38 -15.84
CA TYR A 25 -15.74 12.65 -16.56
C TYR A 25 -15.17 12.57 -17.99
N LEU A 26 -14.02 11.89 -18.18
CA LEU A 26 -13.32 11.79 -19.45
C LEU A 26 -13.86 10.69 -20.37
N LEU A 27 -14.25 9.52 -19.81
CA LEU A 27 -14.81 8.41 -20.60
C LEU A 27 -16.35 8.41 -20.63
N GLY A 28 -17.00 9.32 -19.90
CA GLY A 28 -18.47 9.40 -19.85
C GLY A 28 -19.13 8.22 -19.12
N GLU A 29 -18.37 7.45 -18.34
CA GLU A 29 -18.90 6.33 -17.57
C GLU A 29 -19.81 6.83 -16.44
N VAL A 30 -21.07 6.38 -16.43
CA VAL A 30 -22.02 6.74 -15.38
C VAL A 30 -21.73 5.95 -14.11
N LEU A 31 -21.30 6.63 -13.05
CA LEU A 31 -21.03 5.99 -11.76
C LEU A 31 -22.35 5.52 -11.11
N ASN A 32 -22.55 4.21 -11.05
CA ASN A 32 -23.75 3.61 -10.45
C ASN A 32 -23.79 3.87 -8.93
N MET A 33 -24.95 3.67 -8.28
CA MET A 33 -25.15 3.85 -6.82
C MET A 33 -24.04 3.17 -5.99
N VAL A 34 -23.61 1.98 -6.40
CA VAL A 34 -22.53 1.20 -5.75
C VAL A 34 -21.17 1.88 -5.85
N GLY A 35 -20.83 2.47 -7.01
CA GLY A 35 -19.58 3.21 -7.19
C GLY A 35 -19.58 4.52 -6.39
N LYS A 36 -20.72 5.22 -6.32
CA LYS A 36 -20.87 6.40 -5.46
C LYS A 36 -20.71 6.06 -3.97
N LEU A 37 -21.29 4.95 -3.53
CA LEU A 37 -21.14 4.44 -2.17
C LEU A 37 -19.70 4.02 -1.88
N GLY A 38 -19.03 3.36 -2.82
CA GLY A 38 -17.61 3.02 -2.73
C GLY A 38 -16.72 4.26 -2.58
N CYS A 39 -16.99 5.31 -3.39
CA CYS A 39 -16.30 6.60 -3.23
C CYS A 39 -16.53 7.22 -1.85
N PHE A 40 -17.77 7.22 -1.36
CA PHE A 40 -18.11 7.76 -0.04
C PHE A 40 -17.38 7.00 1.08
N LEU A 41 -17.36 5.66 1.03
CA LEU A 41 -16.63 4.82 1.98
C LEU A 41 -15.12 5.09 1.95
N CYS A 42 -14.51 5.23 0.77
CA CYS A 42 -13.10 5.57 0.65
C CYS A 42 -12.77 6.94 1.27
N ILE A 43 -13.62 7.95 1.07
CA ILE A 43 -13.44 9.29 1.66
C ILE A 43 -13.56 9.20 3.19
N LEU A 44 -14.63 8.58 3.68
CA LEU A 44 -14.91 8.46 5.11
C LEU A 44 -13.80 7.69 5.83
N GLY A 45 -13.39 6.55 5.28
CA GLY A 45 -12.29 5.75 5.82
C GLY A 45 -10.95 6.51 5.79
N SER A 46 -10.67 7.27 4.73
CA SER A 46 -9.45 8.09 4.64
C SER A 46 -9.43 9.19 5.72
N ILE A 47 -10.55 9.86 5.95
CA ILE A 47 -10.66 10.90 7.00
C ILE A 47 -10.46 10.28 8.39
N LEU A 48 -11.13 9.15 8.69
CA LEU A 48 -10.98 8.48 9.98
C LEU A 48 -9.54 8.02 10.23
N LEU A 49 -8.88 7.49 9.20
CA LEU A 49 -7.50 7.03 9.27
C LEU A 49 -6.52 8.18 9.50
N VAL A 50 -6.76 9.37 8.90
CA VAL A 50 -5.93 10.57 9.13
C VAL A 50 -6.13 11.12 10.53
N ILE A 51 -7.37 11.20 11.01
CA ILE A 51 -7.68 11.76 12.34
C ILE A 51 -7.12 10.89 13.47
N HIS A 52 -7.20 9.57 13.33
CA HIS A 52 -6.71 8.60 14.31
C HIS A 52 -5.39 7.98 13.85
N ALA A 53 -4.63 8.71 13.06
CA ALA A 53 -3.31 8.26 12.63
C ALA A 53 -2.41 8.13 13.86
N PRO A 54 -1.68 7.00 14.03
CA PRO A 54 -0.59 6.96 14.99
C PRO A 54 0.30 8.19 14.84
N GLN A 55 0.61 8.83 15.96
CA GLN A 55 1.69 9.81 15.97
C GLN A 55 3.00 9.06 15.76
N GLU A 56 3.52 9.15 14.54
CA GLU A 56 4.85 8.66 14.21
C GLU A 56 5.84 9.33 15.16
N GLN A 57 6.67 8.53 15.85
CA GLN A 57 7.84 9.08 16.54
C GLN A 57 8.66 9.83 15.49
N GLU A 58 8.90 11.12 15.70
CA GLU A 58 9.67 11.96 14.78
C GLU A 58 11.12 11.44 14.74
N VAL A 59 11.40 10.51 13.84
CA VAL A 59 12.75 10.09 13.52
C VAL A 59 13.34 11.20 12.65
N THR A 60 14.16 12.05 13.26
CA THR A 60 14.70 13.25 12.59
C THR A 60 16.11 13.02 12.07
N SER A 61 16.79 11.98 12.54
CA SER A 61 18.16 11.66 12.15
C SER A 61 18.31 10.25 11.60
N LEU A 62 19.30 10.09 10.72
CA LEU A 62 19.68 8.80 10.17
C LEU A 62 20.16 7.81 11.25
N GLN A 63 20.71 8.32 12.34
CA GLN A 63 21.20 7.53 13.46
C GLN A 63 20.04 6.95 14.29
N GLU A 64 18.98 7.72 14.53
CA GLU A 64 17.74 7.21 15.13
C GLU A 64 17.06 6.18 14.22
N MET A 65 17.01 6.43 12.91
CA MET A 65 16.49 5.48 11.93
C MET A 65 17.27 4.16 11.97
N THR A 66 18.61 4.25 12.07
CA THR A 66 19.50 3.10 12.21
C THR A 66 19.19 2.32 13.49
N GLY A 67 18.99 3.02 14.61
CA GLY A 67 18.60 2.41 15.88
C GLY A 67 17.28 1.64 15.79
N LYS A 68 16.27 2.22 15.11
CA LYS A 68 14.98 1.56 14.86
C LYS A 68 15.10 0.34 13.96
N LEU A 69 15.92 0.40 12.91
CA LEU A 69 16.18 -0.73 12.00
C LEU A 69 16.96 -1.87 12.68
N LEU A 70 17.83 -1.55 13.66
CA LEU A 70 18.61 -2.54 14.41
C LEU A 70 17.88 -3.07 15.65
N GLU A 71 16.70 -2.56 15.96
CA GLU A 71 15.93 -3.01 17.10
C GLU A 71 15.51 -4.48 16.88
N PRO A 72 15.68 -5.37 17.88
CA PRO A 72 15.51 -6.82 17.69
C PRO A 72 14.12 -7.19 17.17
N GLY A 73 13.07 -6.46 17.55
CA GLY A 73 11.71 -6.69 17.06
C GLY A 73 11.60 -6.46 15.55
N PHE A 74 12.17 -5.37 15.03
CA PHE A 74 12.15 -5.09 13.60
C PHE A 74 13.07 -6.05 12.82
N LEU A 75 14.23 -6.41 13.37
CA LEU A 75 15.15 -7.33 12.71
C LEU A 75 14.53 -8.72 12.53
N VAL A 76 13.87 -9.26 13.56
CA VAL A 76 13.15 -10.54 13.48
C VAL A 76 12.02 -10.46 12.45
N TYR A 77 11.25 -9.38 12.46
CA TYR A 77 10.20 -9.15 11.46
C TYR A 77 10.76 -9.09 10.03
N ALA A 78 11.82 -8.30 9.80
CA ALA A 78 12.46 -8.13 8.50
C ALA A 78 13.00 -9.46 7.96
N VAL A 79 13.68 -10.25 8.81
CA VAL A 79 14.17 -11.58 8.44
C VAL A 79 13.01 -12.53 8.12
N ALA A 80 11.93 -12.52 8.93
CA ALA A 80 10.76 -13.36 8.67
C ALA A 80 10.08 -13.00 7.33
N VAL A 81 9.91 -11.71 7.03
CA VAL A 81 9.36 -11.22 5.75
C VAL A 81 10.27 -11.61 4.58
N LEU A 82 11.59 -11.45 4.71
CA LEU A 82 12.54 -11.85 3.66
C LEU A 82 12.50 -13.35 3.41
N LEU A 83 12.50 -14.17 4.47
CA LEU A 83 12.40 -15.63 4.34
C LEU A 83 11.09 -16.04 3.68
N LEU A 84 9.97 -15.42 4.08
CA LEU A 84 8.67 -15.67 3.46
C LEU A 84 8.68 -15.29 1.98
N CYS A 85 9.25 -14.14 1.61
CA CYS A 85 9.46 -13.75 0.21
C CYS A 85 10.28 -14.78 -0.56
N VAL A 86 11.40 -15.24 -0.02
CA VAL A 86 12.27 -16.24 -0.65
C VAL A 86 11.53 -17.55 -0.86
N VAL A 87 10.78 -18.03 0.14
CA VAL A 87 9.96 -19.25 0.03
C VAL A 87 8.88 -19.09 -1.04
N LEU A 88 8.19 -17.94 -1.07
CA LEU A 88 7.17 -17.65 -2.08
C LEU A 88 7.77 -17.61 -3.50
N VAL A 89 8.96 -17.01 -3.67
CA VAL A 89 9.64 -16.90 -4.96
C VAL A 89 10.23 -18.23 -5.44
N LEU A 90 10.88 -18.99 -4.56
CA LEU A 90 11.60 -20.21 -4.96
C LEU A 90 10.69 -21.44 -5.04
N TYR A 91 9.68 -21.54 -4.17
CA TYR A 91 8.84 -22.74 -4.09
C TYR A 91 7.44 -22.53 -4.69
N PHE A 92 6.73 -21.48 -4.26
CA PHE A 92 5.32 -21.29 -4.65
C PHE A 92 5.15 -20.67 -6.03
N CYS A 93 6.02 -19.74 -6.42
CA CYS A 93 6.00 -19.08 -7.72
C CYS A 93 6.12 -20.07 -8.89
N PRO A 94 7.11 -20.98 -8.94
CA PRO A 94 7.21 -21.95 -10.05
C PRO A 94 6.10 -22.99 -10.04
N ARG A 95 5.57 -23.35 -8.86
CA ARG A 95 4.58 -24.43 -8.73
C ARG A 95 3.14 -23.98 -8.94
N SER A 96 2.79 -22.77 -8.48
CA SER A 96 1.40 -22.31 -8.41
C SER A 96 1.21 -20.82 -8.69
N GLY A 97 2.26 -20.08 -9.08
CA GLY A 97 2.15 -18.65 -9.35
C GLY A 97 1.12 -18.30 -10.43
N ARG A 98 0.98 -19.14 -11.46
CA ARG A 98 -0.02 -18.95 -12.53
C ARG A 98 -1.46 -19.32 -12.15
N THR A 99 -1.66 -20.09 -11.08
CA THR A 99 -3.00 -20.53 -10.66
C THR A 99 -3.55 -19.69 -9.52
N ASN A 100 -2.67 -19.18 -8.65
CA ASN A 100 -3.05 -18.43 -7.46
C ASN A 100 -2.50 -17.00 -7.50
N ILE A 101 -3.39 -16.04 -7.79
CA ILE A 101 -3.11 -14.58 -7.79
C ILE A 101 -2.41 -14.11 -6.51
N LEU A 102 -2.79 -14.68 -5.36
CA LEU A 102 -2.25 -14.32 -4.06
C LEU A 102 -0.74 -14.50 -3.97
N ILE A 103 -0.13 -15.43 -4.73
CA ILE A 103 1.32 -15.67 -4.65
C ILE A 103 2.09 -14.47 -5.20
N TYR A 104 1.79 -14.03 -6.43
CA TYR A 104 2.48 -12.88 -7.02
C TYR A 104 2.23 -11.60 -6.25
N ILE A 105 0.97 -11.39 -5.82
CA ILE A 105 0.61 -10.20 -5.07
C ILE A 105 1.24 -10.20 -3.68
N SER A 106 1.30 -11.33 -2.97
CA SER A 106 1.97 -11.39 -1.66
C SER A 106 3.46 -11.09 -1.79
N ILE A 107 4.14 -11.56 -2.85
CA ILE A 107 5.57 -11.28 -3.06
C ILE A 107 5.80 -9.77 -3.23
N CYS A 108 5.05 -9.11 -4.12
CA CYS A 108 5.24 -7.67 -4.33
C CYS A 108 4.79 -6.85 -3.10
N SER A 109 3.72 -7.24 -2.42
CA SER A 109 3.25 -6.59 -1.19
C SER A 109 4.26 -6.70 -0.03
N LEU A 110 4.84 -7.88 0.20
CA LEU A 110 5.85 -8.12 1.25
C LEU A 110 7.12 -7.33 0.98
N LEU A 111 7.59 -7.29 -0.27
CA LEU A 111 8.70 -6.42 -0.65
C LEU A 111 8.35 -4.92 -0.47
N GLY A 112 7.07 -4.59 -0.53
CA GLY A 112 6.52 -3.23 -0.32
C GLY A 112 6.96 -2.62 1.01
N ALA A 113 7.04 -3.43 2.06
CA ALA A 113 7.55 -3.06 3.37
C ALA A 113 8.94 -2.40 3.28
N PHE A 114 9.85 -3.04 2.54
CA PHE A 114 11.23 -2.57 2.39
C PHE A 114 11.31 -1.33 1.51
N THR A 115 10.50 -1.24 0.45
CA THR A 115 10.42 -0.02 -0.37
C THR A 115 10.01 1.18 0.48
N VAL A 116 8.92 1.08 1.24
CA VAL A 116 8.42 2.21 2.05
C VAL A 116 9.43 2.60 3.14
N SER A 117 10.02 1.60 3.81
CA SER A 117 11.05 1.84 4.84
C SER A 117 12.30 2.51 4.26
N SER A 118 12.76 2.07 3.08
CA SER A 118 13.92 2.67 2.40
C SER A 118 13.62 4.07 1.89
N VAL A 119 12.44 4.33 1.32
CA VAL A 119 12.05 5.69 0.90
C VAL A 119 12.03 6.62 2.11
N LYS A 120 11.46 6.19 3.24
CA LYS A 120 11.47 7.00 4.47
C LYS A 120 12.89 7.29 4.96
N GLY A 121 13.73 6.26 5.07
CA GLY A 121 15.11 6.44 5.54
C GLY A 121 15.94 7.32 4.59
N LEU A 122 15.76 7.19 3.28
CA LEU A 122 16.41 8.06 2.29
C LEU A 122 15.85 9.48 2.32
N ALA A 123 14.54 9.66 2.53
CA ALA A 123 13.96 10.98 2.70
C ALA A 123 14.58 11.70 3.91
N ILE A 124 14.75 11.01 5.04
CA ILE A 124 15.46 11.54 6.21
C ILE A 124 16.91 11.87 5.83
N ALA A 125 17.62 10.95 5.18
CA ALA A 125 19.01 11.15 4.76
C ALA A 125 19.21 12.39 3.87
N ILE A 126 18.33 12.58 2.87
CA ILE A 126 18.37 13.75 1.97
C ILE A 126 18.10 15.03 2.75
N ASN A 127 17.19 15.02 3.72
CA ASN A 127 16.90 16.22 4.50
C ASN A 127 18.01 16.55 5.49
N THR A 128 18.65 15.54 6.11
CA THR A 128 19.86 15.77 6.90
C THR A 128 21.02 16.25 6.02
N MET A 129 21.11 15.78 4.76
CA MET A 129 22.15 16.19 3.80
C MET A 129 22.15 17.71 3.52
N VAL A 130 20.99 18.38 3.60
CA VAL A 130 20.88 19.84 3.46
C VAL A 130 21.71 20.57 4.52
N TYR A 131 21.88 19.97 5.70
CA TYR A 131 22.62 20.53 6.83
C TYR A 131 24.02 19.91 6.98
N ASP A 132 24.20 18.63 6.64
CA ASP A 132 25.46 17.90 6.75
C ASP A 132 25.69 16.95 5.56
N VAL A 133 26.66 17.28 4.71
CA VAL A 133 26.99 16.51 3.50
C VAL A 133 27.64 15.14 3.83
N SER A 134 28.16 14.94 5.05
CA SER A 134 28.78 13.68 5.49
C SER A 134 27.78 12.52 5.62
N VAL A 135 26.48 12.83 5.59
CA VAL A 135 25.38 11.87 5.61
C VAL A 135 25.36 10.96 4.37
N LEU A 136 25.84 11.45 3.22
CA LEU A 136 25.91 10.64 2.00
C LEU A 136 27.05 9.61 2.04
N ALA A 137 28.07 9.84 2.88
CA ALA A 137 29.14 8.89 3.12
C ALA A 137 28.74 7.77 4.10
N HIS A 138 27.60 7.89 4.79
CA HIS A 138 27.13 6.85 5.69
C HIS A 138 26.73 5.59 4.91
N PRO A 139 27.19 4.39 5.33
CA PRO A 139 26.93 3.14 4.62
C PRO A 139 25.43 2.81 4.54
N LEU A 140 24.65 3.24 5.52
CA LEU A 140 23.22 2.96 5.57
C LEU A 140 22.45 3.63 4.42
N SER A 141 22.82 4.86 4.02
CA SER A 141 22.21 5.55 2.88
C SER A 141 22.32 4.72 1.59
N TRP A 142 23.49 4.11 1.35
CA TRP A 142 23.73 3.24 0.19
C TRP A 142 22.98 1.91 0.30
N ILE A 143 22.91 1.31 1.49
CA ILE A 143 22.15 0.08 1.71
C ILE A 143 20.65 0.32 1.47
N LEU A 144 20.09 1.42 1.98
CA LEU A 144 18.68 1.77 1.75
C LEU A 144 18.41 2.03 0.27
N LEU A 145 19.31 2.71 -0.43
CA LEU A 145 19.20 2.97 -1.88
C LEU A 145 19.23 1.67 -2.68
N LEU A 146 20.19 0.79 -2.41
CA LEU A 146 20.29 -0.50 -3.07
C LEU A 146 19.04 -1.35 -2.81
N THR A 147 18.61 -1.42 -1.55
CA THR A 147 17.40 -2.17 -1.15
C THR A 147 16.17 -1.62 -1.87
N LEU A 148 16.04 -0.29 -1.98
CA LEU A 148 14.94 0.38 -2.68
C LEU A 148 14.88 -0.01 -4.16
N ILE A 149 16.03 0.06 -4.85
CA ILE A 149 16.09 -0.25 -6.28
C ILE A 149 15.72 -1.72 -6.50
N VAL A 150 16.31 -2.64 -5.74
CA VAL A 150 16.05 -4.07 -5.86
C VAL A 150 14.59 -4.39 -5.54
N SER A 151 14.02 -3.80 -4.48
CA SER A 151 12.63 -4.05 -4.08
C SER A 151 11.64 -3.52 -5.11
N ILE A 152 11.84 -2.31 -5.65
CA ILE A 152 10.97 -1.72 -6.69
C ILE A 152 11.02 -2.54 -7.97
N VAL A 153 12.22 -2.89 -8.45
CA VAL A 153 12.37 -3.68 -9.68
C VAL A 153 11.66 -5.03 -9.53
N THR A 154 11.84 -5.68 -8.38
CA THR A 154 11.18 -6.97 -8.11
C THR A 154 9.66 -6.82 -8.00
N GLN A 155 9.17 -5.79 -7.31
CA GLN A 155 7.74 -5.47 -7.19
C GLN A 155 7.07 -5.29 -8.54
N VAL A 156 7.63 -4.42 -9.39
CA VAL A 156 7.05 -4.10 -10.70
C VAL A 156 7.02 -5.35 -11.57
N ASN A 157 8.07 -6.18 -11.54
CA ASN A 157 8.09 -7.43 -12.28
C ASN A 157 6.98 -8.40 -11.85
N TYR A 158 6.79 -8.62 -10.54
CA TYR A 158 5.75 -9.53 -10.06
C TYR A 158 4.33 -8.97 -10.20
N LEU A 159 4.16 -7.66 -10.04
CA LEU A 159 2.89 -7.00 -10.27
C LEU A 159 2.49 -7.10 -11.74
N ASN A 160 3.41 -6.80 -12.66
CA ASN A 160 3.17 -6.95 -14.11
C ASN A 160 2.85 -8.40 -14.47
N LYS A 161 3.58 -9.37 -13.91
CA LYS A 161 3.30 -10.80 -14.12
C LYS A 161 1.90 -11.20 -13.65
N SER A 162 1.43 -10.60 -12.54
CA SER A 162 0.06 -10.81 -12.05
C SER A 162 -0.98 -10.17 -12.96
N LEU A 163 -0.73 -8.94 -13.45
CA LEU A 163 -1.63 -8.22 -14.36
C LEU A 163 -1.74 -8.91 -15.72
N ASP A 164 -0.67 -9.52 -16.20
CA ASP A 164 -0.66 -10.29 -17.46
C ASP A 164 -1.41 -11.63 -17.33
N THR A 165 -1.51 -12.19 -16.11
CA THR A 165 -2.08 -13.51 -15.88
C THR A 165 -3.54 -13.46 -15.40
N PHE A 166 -3.90 -12.44 -14.61
CA PHE A 166 -5.19 -12.37 -13.90
C PHE A 166 -5.96 -11.09 -14.23
N ASN A 167 -7.28 -11.13 -14.05
CA ASN A 167 -8.12 -9.95 -14.27
C ASN A 167 -7.72 -8.80 -13.34
N THR A 168 -7.45 -7.64 -13.93
CA THR A 168 -7.03 -6.41 -13.24
C THR A 168 -8.03 -5.96 -12.17
N LEU A 169 -9.33 -6.24 -12.36
CA LEU A 169 -10.39 -5.94 -11.38
C LEU A 169 -10.26 -6.73 -10.07
N LEU A 170 -9.59 -7.88 -10.10
CA LEU A 170 -9.24 -8.65 -8.90
C LEU A 170 -7.85 -8.26 -8.39
N VAL A 171 -6.89 -8.03 -9.30
CA VAL A 171 -5.51 -7.68 -8.95
C VAL A 171 -5.44 -6.40 -8.13
N TYR A 172 -6.06 -5.30 -8.57
CA TYR A 172 -5.92 -4.01 -7.90
C TYR A 172 -6.45 -4.00 -6.47
N PRO A 173 -7.67 -4.49 -6.17
CA PRO A 173 -8.16 -4.54 -4.79
C PRO A 173 -7.32 -5.45 -3.91
N ILE A 174 -6.99 -6.66 -4.38
CA ILE A 174 -6.21 -7.62 -3.58
C ILE A 174 -4.83 -7.05 -3.28
N TYR A 175 -4.17 -6.43 -4.28
CA TYR A 175 -2.89 -5.75 -4.08
C TYR A 175 -3.01 -4.60 -3.09
N TYR A 176 -4.03 -3.75 -3.21
CA TYR A 176 -4.24 -2.64 -2.30
C TYR A 176 -4.36 -3.11 -0.84
N VAL A 177 -5.16 -4.16 -0.58
CA VAL A 177 -5.34 -4.71 0.77
C VAL A 177 -4.04 -5.30 1.31
N LEU A 178 -3.40 -6.19 0.55
CA LEU A 178 -2.20 -6.90 1.02
C LEU A 178 -1.02 -5.94 1.19
N PHE A 179 -0.80 -5.04 0.22
CA PHE A 179 0.27 -4.04 0.28
C PHE A 179 0.08 -3.13 1.49
N THR A 180 -1.12 -2.56 1.65
CA THR A 180 -1.38 -1.63 2.75
C THR A 180 -1.28 -2.33 4.12
N SER A 181 -1.77 -3.57 4.23
CA SER A 181 -1.67 -4.34 5.48
C SER A 181 -0.21 -4.59 5.89
N VAL A 182 0.63 -4.98 4.92
CA VAL A 182 2.07 -5.19 5.15
C VAL A 182 2.75 -3.88 5.53
N VAL A 183 2.46 -2.78 4.82
CA VAL A 183 3.06 -1.47 5.08
C VAL A 183 2.67 -0.95 6.47
N LEU A 184 1.39 -1.04 6.84
CA LEU A 184 0.93 -0.66 8.19
C LEU A 184 1.60 -1.51 9.27
N SER A 185 1.66 -2.83 9.07
CA SER A 185 2.35 -3.73 10.01
C SER A 185 3.83 -3.37 10.17
N THR A 186 4.49 -3.07 9.06
CA THR A 186 5.91 -2.66 9.04
C THR A 186 6.09 -1.34 9.78
N SER A 187 5.27 -0.33 9.51
CA SER A 187 5.34 0.97 10.19
C SER A 187 5.12 0.84 11.69
N ILE A 188 4.11 0.08 12.12
CA ILE A 188 3.81 -0.14 13.54
C ILE A 188 5.01 -0.79 14.25
N ILE A 189 5.62 -1.80 13.63
CA ILE A 189 6.78 -2.51 14.19
C ILE A 189 8.03 -1.61 14.20
N LEU A 190 8.30 -0.93 13.10
CA LEU A 190 9.51 -0.11 12.90
C LEU A 190 9.52 1.13 13.78
N PHE A 191 8.41 1.87 13.84
CA PHE A 191 8.33 3.10 14.63
C PHE A 191 7.87 2.86 16.07
N GLN A 192 7.46 1.63 16.39
CA GLN A 192 6.90 1.23 17.68
C GLN A 192 5.68 2.07 18.10
N GLU A 193 4.83 2.40 17.14
CA GLU A 193 3.69 3.31 17.31
C GLU A 193 2.69 2.82 18.36
N TRP A 194 2.61 1.50 18.57
CA TRP A 194 1.80 0.86 19.60
C TRP A 194 2.14 1.27 21.04
N ARG A 195 3.33 1.83 21.32
CA ARG A 195 3.69 2.27 22.68
C ARG A 195 2.98 3.55 23.11
N GLY A 196 2.46 4.34 22.15
CA GLY A 196 1.78 5.61 22.43
C GLY A 196 0.30 5.65 22.08
N MET A 197 -0.26 4.61 21.45
CA MET A 197 -1.65 4.60 21.00
C MET A 197 -2.61 4.06 22.06
N SER A 198 -3.76 4.73 22.18
CA SER A 198 -4.91 4.18 22.91
C SER A 198 -5.49 2.98 22.16
N ALA A 199 -6.08 2.02 22.90
CA ALA A 199 -6.79 0.89 22.27
C ALA A 199 -7.90 1.36 21.31
N VAL A 200 -8.51 2.52 21.58
CA VAL A 200 -9.52 3.13 20.72
C VAL A 200 -8.92 3.56 19.39
N ASP A 201 -7.72 4.14 19.38
CA ASP A 201 -7.06 4.58 18.15
C ASP A 201 -6.73 3.37 17.28
N ILE A 202 -6.19 2.29 17.87
CA ILE A 202 -5.87 1.05 17.15
C ILE A 202 -7.13 0.45 16.49
N ILE A 203 -8.23 0.33 17.24
CA ILE A 203 -9.49 -0.20 16.71
C ILE A 203 -10.05 0.72 15.62
N THR A 204 -9.92 2.03 15.80
CA THR A 204 -10.41 3.02 14.83
C THR A 204 -9.57 3.02 13.55
N THR A 205 -8.24 2.91 13.63
CA THR A 205 -7.37 2.78 12.47
C THR A 205 -7.65 1.48 11.70
N LEU A 206 -7.83 0.36 12.41
CA LEU A 206 -8.16 -0.93 11.78
C LEU A 206 -9.54 -0.90 11.11
N SER A 207 -10.55 -0.32 11.78
CA SER A 207 -11.89 -0.19 11.20
C SER A 207 -11.91 0.78 10.02
N ALA A 208 -11.19 1.90 10.10
CA ALA A 208 -11.02 2.83 8.98
C ALA A 208 -10.35 2.14 7.78
N PHE A 209 -9.30 1.35 8.01
CA PHE A 209 -8.66 0.55 6.97
C PHE A 209 -9.67 -0.41 6.32
N LEU A 210 -10.44 -1.17 7.11
CA LEU A 210 -11.48 -2.07 6.58
C LEU A 210 -12.53 -1.33 5.75
N VAL A 211 -12.95 -0.13 6.17
CA VAL A 211 -13.90 0.70 5.41
C VAL A 211 -13.32 1.10 4.05
N ILE A 212 -12.04 1.49 3.99
CA ILE A 212 -11.37 1.80 2.71
C ILE A 212 -11.27 0.55 1.84
N VAL A 213 -10.93 -0.61 2.42
CA VAL A 213 -10.86 -1.89 1.71
C VAL A 213 -12.21 -2.23 1.06
N VAL A 214 -13.31 -2.08 1.79
CA VAL A 214 -14.66 -2.28 1.26
C VAL A 214 -14.94 -1.27 0.13
N GLY A 215 -14.60 0.01 0.31
CA GLY A 215 -14.77 1.03 -0.71
C GLY A 215 -14.02 0.72 -2.02
N VAL A 216 -12.75 0.34 -1.93
CA VAL A 216 -11.91 -0.03 -3.08
C VAL A 216 -12.43 -1.31 -3.76
N ALA A 217 -12.82 -2.31 -2.97
CA ALA A 217 -13.44 -3.53 -3.51
C ALA A 217 -14.74 -3.21 -4.25
N MET A 218 -15.59 -2.32 -3.70
CA MET A 218 -16.82 -1.89 -4.35
C MET A 218 -16.56 -1.15 -5.67
N LEU A 219 -15.52 -0.31 -5.73
CA LEU A 219 -15.16 0.42 -6.94
C LEU A 219 -14.66 -0.48 -8.07
N HIS A 220 -13.89 -1.53 -7.74
CA HIS A 220 -13.27 -2.39 -8.74
C HIS A 220 -14.10 -3.64 -9.09
N LEU A 221 -14.71 -4.35 -8.12
CA LEU A 221 -15.49 -5.56 -8.43
C LEU A 221 -16.78 -5.25 -9.18
N PHE A 222 -17.40 -4.10 -8.92
CA PHE A 222 -18.67 -3.72 -9.55
C PHE A 222 -18.51 -2.88 -10.82
N LYS A 223 -17.26 -2.64 -11.25
CA LYS A 223 -16.98 -1.97 -12.54
C LYS A 223 -17.50 -2.80 -13.73
N ASP A 224 -17.40 -4.13 -13.68
CA ASP A 224 -17.88 -5.01 -14.77
C ASP A 224 -19.40 -5.23 -14.78
N LEU A 225 -20.08 -5.10 -13.64
CA LEU A 225 -21.56 -5.15 -13.59
C LEU A 225 -22.20 -4.03 -14.44
N GLN A 226 -21.41 -3.03 -14.86
CA GLN A 226 -21.82 -1.93 -15.72
C GLN A 226 -21.97 -2.32 -17.20
N VAL A 227 -21.32 -3.39 -17.68
CA VAL A 227 -21.38 -3.77 -19.12
C VAL A 227 -22.66 -4.55 -19.46
N ARG A 228 -23.39 -5.08 -18.48
CA ARG A 228 -24.52 -5.99 -18.70
C ARG A 228 -25.88 -5.38 -18.33
N VAL A 229 -26.10 -4.09 -18.58
CA VAL A 229 -27.47 -3.57 -18.71
C VAL A 229 -28.00 -4.08 -20.06
N PRO A 230 -29.02 -4.95 -20.10
CA PRO A 230 -29.52 -5.49 -21.35
C PRO A 230 -30.08 -4.34 -22.19
N SER A 231 -29.51 -4.12 -23.36
CA SER A 231 -30.01 -3.25 -24.43
C SER A 231 -31.37 -3.68 -25.01
N ALA A 232 -32.13 -4.50 -24.29
CA ALA A 232 -33.43 -5.01 -24.68
C ALA A 232 -34.61 -4.09 -24.26
N VAL A 233 -34.37 -3.08 -23.40
CA VAL A 233 -35.46 -2.18 -22.93
C VAL A 233 -35.58 -0.91 -23.79
N MET A 234 -34.59 -0.60 -24.62
CA MET A 234 -34.59 0.64 -25.43
C MET A 234 -35.27 0.49 -26.81
N SER A 235 -35.79 -0.70 -27.17
CA SER A 235 -36.53 -0.92 -28.42
C SER A 235 -38.06 -0.90 -28.28
N LEU A 236 -38.60 -0.65 -27.08
CA LEU A 236 -40.06 -0.64 -26.82
C LEU A 236 -40.64 0.76 -26.56
N SER A 237 -39.87 1.82 -26.78
CA SER A 237 -40.32 3.22 -26.70
C SER A 237 -40.04 3.98 -28.01
N ARG A 238 -40.30 3.34 -29.15
CA ARG A 238 -40.59 4.07 -30.39
C ARG A 238 -42.09 4.22 -30.54
#